data_AF-A0A519L7E8-F1
#
_entry.id   AF-A0A519L7E8-F1
#
_cell.length_a   1.000
_cell.length_b   1.000
_cell.length_c   1.000
_cell.angle_alpha   90.00
_cell.angle_beta   90.00
_cell.angle_gamma   90.00
#
_symmetry.space_group_name_H-M   'P 1'
#
loop_
_entity.id
_entity.type
_entity.pdbx_description
1 polymer ?
#
loop_
_entity_poly.entity_id
_entity_poly.type
_entity_poly.pdbx_seq_one_letter_code
_entity_poly.pdbx_strand_id
1 'polypeptide(L)'
;MSSEFEYKPRFKDMRIKPPKPEEEAAEADVLHLKPGEKPCNWPDCRQAATAKAPKSRERLNDFYDFCQRHAGEYNKGWNFYAGMS
;
A
#
# COMPACT_ATOMS: atom_id res chain seq x y z
N MET A 1 -8.48 11.64 62.65
CA MET A 1 -8.42 12.11 61.25
C MET A 1 -8.21 10.87 60.39
N SER A 2 -9.21 10.57 59.57
CA SER A 2 -9.47 9.34 58.81
C SER A 2 -8.32 8.90 57.88
N SER A 3 -7.70 7.75 58.19
CA SER A 3 -6.79 7.03 57.28
C SER A 3 -7.36 5.66 56.83
N GLU A 4 -8.65 5.41 57.06
CA GLU A 4 -9.30 4.09 56.89
C GLU A 4 -9.63 3.74 55.41
N PHE A 5 -9.41 4.65 54.46
CA PHE A 5 -9.86 4.49 53.06
C PHE A 5 -8.78 4.80 52.01
N GLU A 6 -7.52 4.43 52.28
CA GLU A 6 -6.49 4.56 51.25
C GLU A 6 -6.63 3.42 50.22
N TYR A 7 -7.42 3.66 49.15
CA TYR A 7 -7.58 2.73 48.04
C TYR A 7 -6.25 2.55 47.31
N LYS A 8 -5.70 1.33 47.38
CA LYS A 8 -4.49 0.95 46.66
C LYS A 8 -4.90 0.19 45.39
N PRO A 9 -4.83 0.82 44.19
CA PRO A 9 -5.20 0.15 42.96
C PRO A 9 -4.33 -1.09 42.80
N ARG A 10 -4.98 -2.25 42.71
CA ARG A 10 -4.32 -3.50 42.36
C ARG A 10 -4.00 -3.41 40.87
N PHE A 11 -2.82 -2.88 40.53
CA PHE A 11 -2.28 -3.01 39.18
C PHE A 11 -2.23 -4.51 38.88
N LYS A 12 -3.19 -4.98 38.08
CA LYS A 12 -3.06 -6.28 37.42
C LYS A 12 -1.96 -6.04 36.39
N ASP A 13 -0.87 -6.79 36.47
CA ASP A 13 0.18 -6.74 35.46
C ASP A 13 -0.48 -6.90 34.09
N MET A 14 -0.62 -5.80 33.35
CA MET A 14 -1.10 -5.82 31.99
C MET A 14 0.03 -6.42 31.18
N ARG A 15 0.05 -7.75 31.12
CA ARG A 15 0.99 -8.49 30.28
C ARG A 15 0.58 -8.24 28.84
N ILE A 16 1.03 -7.12 28.29
CA ILE A 16 0.90 -6.79 26.88
C ILE A 16 1.71 -7.83 26.13
N LYS A 17 1.01 -8.68 25.37
CA LYS A 17 1.64 -9.67 24.54
C LYS A 17 2.29 -8.91 23.37
N PRO A 18 3.59 -9.13 23.07
CA PRO A 18 4.18 -8.55 21.87
C PRO A 18 3.36 -9.00 20.65
N PRO A 19 3.15 -8.11 19.67
CA PRO A 19 2.37 -8.44 18.49
C PRO A 19 3.01 -9.63 17.76
N LYS A 20 2.18 -10.43 17.10
CA LYS A 20 2.71 -11.51 16.28
C LYS A 20 3.44 -10.91 15.07
N PRO A 21 4.45 -11.61 14.51
CA PRO A 21 5.16 -11.14 13.31
C PRO A 21 4.22 -10.92 12.11
N GLU A 22 3.11 -11.66 12.02
CA GLU A 22 2.07 -11.46 11.00
C GLU A 22 1.29 -10.16 11.19
N GLU A 23 1.06 -9.75 12.44
CA GLU A 23 0.35 -8.51 12.81
C GLU A 23 1.26 -7.30 12.56
N GLU A 24 2.55 -7.40 12.90
CA GLU A 24 3.56 -6.37 12.59
C GLU A 24 3.72 -6.14 11.08
N ALA A 25 3.68 -7.20 10.27
CA ALA A 25 3.76 -7.11 8.82
C ALA A 25 2.52 -6.41 8.21
N ALA A 26 1.34 -6.58 8.80
CA ALA A 26 0.13 -5.91 8.37
C ALA A 26 0.12 -4.42 8.77
N GLU A 27 0.62 -4.08 9.97
CA GLU A 27 0.73 -2.68 10.42
C GLU A 27 1.78 -1.88 9.63
N ALA A 28 2.85 -2.54 9.17
CA ALA A 28 3.88 -1.91 8.34
C ALA A 28 3.39 -1.55 6.93
N ASP A 29 2.26 -2.10 6.47
CA ASP A 29 1.69 -1.77 5.16
C ASP A 29 0.91 -0.45 5.20
N VAL A 30 1.64 0.66 5.07
CA VAL A 30 1.09 2.02 4.98
C VAL A 30 0.04 2.18 3.87
N LEU A 31 0.11 1.34 2.83
CA LEU A 31 -0.78 1.37 1.68
C LEU A 31 -2.04 0.49 1.84
N HIS A 32 -2.13 -0.32 2.90
CA HIS A 32 -3.23 -1.25 3.14
C HIS A 32 -3.53 -2.15 1.92
N LEU A 33 -2.48 -2.59 1.23
CA LEU A 33 -2.56 -3.48 0.09
C LEU A 33 -2.71 -4.93 0.59
N LYS A 34 -3.26 -5.80 -0.25
CA LYS A 34 -3.23 -7.22 0.10
C LYS A 34 -1.80 -7.76 -0.05
N PRO A 35 -1.40 -8.76 0.75
CA PRO A 35 -0.12 -9.42 0.57
C PRO A 35 0.08 -9.88 -0.89
N GLY A 36 1.09 -9.33 -1.56
CA GLY A 36 1.42 -9.64 -2.96
C GLY A 36 0.89 -8.65 -4.00
N GLU A 37 0.03 -7.70 -3.62
CA GLU A 37 -0.37 -6.60 -4.50
C GLU A 37 0.74 -5.53 -4.59
N LYS A 38 0.95 -5.00 -5.78
CA LYS A 38 1.92 -3.91 -6.01
C LYS A 38 1.23 -2.55 -5.96
N PRO A 39 1.90 -1.50 -5.46
CA PRO A 39 1.38 -0.15 -5.57
C PRO A 39 1.36 0.32 -7.03
N CYS A 40 0.44 1.23 -7.33
CA CYS A 40 0.41 1.92 -8.60
C CYS A 40 1.65 2.82 -8.78
N ASN A 41 2.26 2.76 -9.96
CA ASN A 41 3.45 3.55 -10.29
C ASN A 41 3.17 5.05 -10.55
N TRP A 42 1.91 5.46 -10.53
CA TRP A 42 1.56 6.86 -10.75
C TRP A 42 1.89 7.70 -9.49
N PRO A 43 2.45 8.92 -9.64
CA PRO A 43 2.78 9.76 -8.50
C PRO A 43 1.55 9.99 -7.61
N ASP A 44 1.74 9.90 -6.30
CA ASP A 44 0.68 10.11 -5.30
C ASP A 44 -0.50 9.11 -5.37
N CYS A 45 -0.35 7.98 -6.07
CA CYS A 45 -1.36 6.93 -6.08
C CYS A 45 -1.07 5.86 -5.03
N ARG A 46 -2.05 5.63 -4.15
CA ARG A 46 -2.00 4.58 -3.12
C ARG A 46 -2.81 3.33 -3.46
N GLN A 47 -3.31 3.22 -4.69
CA GLN A 47 -4.14 2.10 -5.10
C GLN A 47 -3.29 0.92 -5.57
N ALA A 48 -3.85 -0.29 -5.47
CA ALA A 48 -3.28 -1.48 -6.07
C ALA A 48 -3.15 -1.33 -7.60
N ALA A 49 -2.02 -1.78 -8.14
CA ALA A 49 -1.83 -1.92 -9.57
C ALA A 49 -2.65 -3.10 -10.09
N THR A 50 -3.62 -2.82 -10.94
CA THR A 50 -4.55 -3.80 -11.52
C THR A 50 -4.40 -3.92 -13.04
N ALA A 51 -3.67 -3.02 -13.67
CA ALA A 51 -3.44 -2.96 -15.12
C ALA A 51 -1.97 -2.70 -15.44
N LYS A 52 -1.51 -3.21 -16.58
CA LYS A 52 -0.17 -2.97 -17.11
C LYS A 52 -0.23 -2.04 -18.31
N ALA A 53 0.71 -1.13 -18.42
CA ALA A 53 0.87 -0.25 -19.58
C ALA A 53 2.30 -0.35 -20.15
N PRO A 54 2.50 -0.40 -21.48
CA PRO A 54 3.83 -0.52 -22.07
C PRO A 54 4.66 0.73 -21.79
N LYS A 55 5.95 0.57 -21.45
CA LYS A 55 6.84 1.73 -21.21
C LYS A 55 7.37 2.37 -22.49
N SER A 56 7.53 1.55 -23.54
CA SER A 56 8.12 1.94 -24.82
C SER A 56 7.55 1.07 -25.94
N ARG A 57 7.51 1.59 -27.17
CA ARG A 57 7.16 0.80 -28.36
C ARG A 57 8.21 -0.28 -28.68
N GLU A 58 9.47 0.00 -28.37
CA GLU A 58 10.61 -0.87 -28.72
C GLU A 58 10.85 -1.94 -27.67
N ARG A 59 10.47 -1.67 -26.41
CA ARG A 59 10.67 -2.58 -25.28
C ARG A 59 9.36 -3.24 -24.92
N LEU A 60 9.00 -4.28 -25.69
CA LEU A 60 7.75 -5.03 -25.55
C LEU A 60 7.60 -5.74 -24.20
N ASN A 61 8.70 -6.00 -23.49
CA ASN A 61 8.69 -6.69 -22.20
C ASN A 61 8.67 -5.74 -20.99
N ASP A 62 8.74 -4.42 -21.23
CA ASP A 62 8.75 -3.43 -20.17
C ASP A 62 7.37 -2.83 -19.96
N PHE A 63 6.84 -3.00 -18.74
CA PHE A 63 5.53 -2.47 -18.36
C PHE A 63 5.57 -1.66 -17.07
N TYR A 64 4.76 -0.61 -17.01
CA TYR A 64 4.36 0.04 -15.77
C TYR A 64 3.14 -0.68 -15.18
N ASP A 65 3.13 -0.78 -13.85
CA ASP A 65 2.03 -1.33 -13.06
C ASP A 65 1.16 -0.15 -12.59
N PHE A 66 -0.08 -0.04 -13.07
CA PHE A 66 -1.01 1.06 -12.78
C PHE A 66 -2.36 0.55 -12.26
N CYS A 67 -3.12 1.42 -11.57
CA CYS A 67 -4.53 1.19 -11.34
C CYS A 67 -5.35 1.51 -12.61
N GLN A 68 -6.58 1.00 -12.71
CA GLN A 68 -7.46 1.21 -13.87
C GLN A 68 -7.58 2.68 -14.30
N ARG A 69 -7.73 3.60 -13.33
CA ARG A 69 -7.84 5.03 -13.61
C ARG A 69 -6.61 5.58 -14.34
N HIS A 70 -5.43 5.31 -13.79
CA HIS A 70 -4.17 5.82 -14.34
C HIS A 70 -3.73 5.09 -15.61
N ALA A 71 -4.07 3.81 -15.76
CA ALA A 71 -3.88 3.11 -17.03
C ALA A 71 -4.67 3.79 -18.16
N GLY A 72 -5.90 4.25 -17.89
CA GLY A 72 -6.68 5.03 -18.83
C GLY A 72 -6.06 6.39 -19.18
N GLU A 73 -5.56 7.12 -18.18
CA GLU A 73 -4.84 8.40 -18.38
C GLU A 73 -3.56 8.22 -19.21
N TYR A 74 -2.78 7.17 -18.91
CA TYR A 74 -1.58 6.83 -19.67
C TYR A 74 -1.91 6.47 -21.12
N ASN A 75 -2.89 5.59 -21.34
CA ASN A 75 -3.28 5.13 -22.67
C ASN A 75 -3.83 6.26 -23.55
N LYS A 76 -4.49 7.27 -22.98
CA LYS A 76 -4.94 8.46 -23.72
C LYS A 76 -3.79 9.26 -24.35
N GLY A 77 -2.64 9.29 -23.69
CA GLY A 77 -1.44 9.96 -24.20
C GLY A 77 -0.54 9.06 -25.05
N TRP A 78 -0.85 7.77 -25.15
CA TRP A 78 -0.02 6.79 -25.85
C TRP A 78 -0.44 6.64 -27.31
N ASN A 79 0.49 6.87 -28.24
CA ASN A 79 0.29 6.59 -29.65
C ASN A 79 1.42 5.71 -30.17
N PHE A 80 1.08 4.47 -30.54
CA PHE A 80 2.04 3.49 -31.06
C PHE A 80 2.69 3.92 -32.38
N TYR A 81 1.94 4.63 -33.24
CA TYR A 81 2.38 5.05 -34.57
C TYR A 81 2.99 6.46 -34.60
N ALA A 82 3.15 7.12 -33.45
CA ALA A 82 3.77 8.44 -33.40
C ALA A 82 5.19 8.37 -33.99
N GLY A 83 5.41 9.08 -35.11
CA GLY A 83 6.70 9.13 -35.80
C GLY A 83 6.97 7.98 -36.79
N MET A 84 5.97 7.13 -37.11
CA MET A 84 6.04 6.25 -38.28
C MET A 84 5.40 6.95 -39.49
N SER A 85 6.12 6.98 -40.61
CA SER A 85 5.68 7.47 -41.92
C SER A 85 5.88 6.40 -42.98
#